data_AF-A0A952DRB6-F1
#
_entry.id   AF-A0A952DRB6-F1
#
_cell.length_a   1.000
_cell.length_b   1.000
_cell.length_c   1.000
_cell.angle_alpha   90.00
_cell.angle_beta   90.00
_cell.angle_gamma   90.00
#
_symmetry.space_group_name_H-M   'P 1'
#
loop_
_entity.id
_entity.type
_entity.pdbx_description
1 polymer ?
#
loop_
_entity_poly.entity_id
_entity_poly.type
_entity_poly.pdbx_seq_one_letter_code
_entity_poly.pdbx_strand_id
1 'polypeptide(L)'
;MKKAASVLAAAGGLLLAGSGAGLAAPPASCAGKFVGTWTYPGGTTRVNRDGTANPKCPMCVAAQTWTCSGNIYVITGPTSYTATLSGDGRRLVGSTGIVATRVGGAAPTARAPAGGRETPGTTAAARTPKSGAQPAAPGDRAQSGALASD
;
A
#
# COMPACT_ATOMS: atom_id res chain seq x y z
N MET A 1 -47.45 -33.54 21.71
CA MET A 1 -46.34 -33.22 20.78
C MET A 1 -46.36 -31.71 20.51
N LYS A 2 -45.37 -30.96 20.98
CA LYS A 2 -44.86 -29.72 20.36
C LYS A 2 -43.61 -29.30 21.15
N LYS A 3 -42.52 -29.16 20.40
CA LYS A 3 -41.14 -29.06 20.88
C LYS A 3 -40.85 -27.67 21.47
N ALA A 4 -39.98 -27.66 22.46
CA ALA A 4 -39.28 -26.50 22.99
C ALA A 4 -38.34 -25.86 21.95
N ALA A 5 -38.09 -24.55 22.10
CA ALA A 5 -36.74 -24.00 22.31
C ALA A 5 -36.79 -22.46 22.31
N SER A 6 -36.56 -21.87 23.48
CA SER A 6 -35.97 -20.54 23.62
C SER A 6 -34.53 -20.56 23.12
N VAL A 7 -33.98 -19.42 22.71
CA VAL A 7 -32.74 -18.83 23.28
C VAL A 7 -32.21 -17.67 22.41
N LEU A 8 -32.09 -16.52 23.09
CA LEU A 8 -31.10 -15.43 23.04
C LEU A 8 -30.73 -14.73 21.71
N ALA A 9 -31.10 -13.44 21.70
CA ALA A 9 -30.28 -12.26 21.40
C ALA A 9 -28.92 -12.48 20.69
N ALA A 10 -28.83 -11.98 19.46
CA ALA A 10 -27.60 -11.42 18.92
C ALA A 10 -27.80 -9.93 18.67
N ALA A 11 -27.20 -9.11 19.53
CA ALA A 11 -26.98 -7.70 19.29
C ALA A 11 -26.02 -7.55 18.09
N GLY A 12 -26.57 -7.52 16.87
CA GLY A 12 -25.86 -7.18 15.65
C GLY A 12 -25.78 -5.67 15.53
N GLY A 13 -24.63 -5.12 15.95
CA GLY A 13 -24.35 -3.68 15.96
C GLY A 13 -24.62 -3.01 14.62
N LEU A 14 -25.36 -1.90 14.71
CA LEU A 14 -25.55 -0.90 13.68
C LEU A 14 -24.19 -0.28 13.31
N LEU A 15 -23.52 -0.78 12.27
CA LEU A 15 -22.41 -0.07 11.65
C LEU A 15 -23.00 1.09 10.82
N LEU A 16 -23.22 2.22 11.49
CA LEU A 16 -23.32 3.51 10.82
C LEU A 16 -21.98 3.77 10.11
N ALA A 17 -21.88 3.38 8.84
CA ALA A 17 -20.90 3.97 7.94
C ALA A 17 -21.36 5.42 7.68
N GLY A 18 -20.99 6.31 8.60
CA GLY A 18 -21.23 7.74 8.46
C GLY A 18 -20.60 8.23 7.16
N SER A 19 -21.45 8.64 6.23
CA SER A 19 -21.10 9.43 5.05
C SER A 19 -20.67 10.83 5.49
N GLY A 20 -19.57 10.92 6.23
CA GLY A 20 -18.89 12.18 6.46
C GLY A 20 -18.21 12.60 5.18
N ALA A 21 -18.71 13.65 4.53
CA ALA A 21 -17.96 14.43 3.55
C ALA A 21 -16.83 15.22 4.25
N GLY A 22 -16.05 14.55 5.09
CA GLY A 22 -14.75 15.00 5.49
C GLY A 22 -13.79 14.66 4.36
N LEU A 23 -12.75 15.49 4.19
CA LEU A 23 -11.57 15.18 3.39
C LEU A 23 -10.83 14.00 4.03
N ALA A 24 -11.48 12.84 4.08
CA ALA A 24 -10.93 11.65 4.68
C ALA A 24 -9.78 11.23 3.79
N ALA A 25 -8.57 11.25 4.36
CA ALA A 25 -7.40 10.70 3.71
C ALA A 25 -7.78 9.31 3.15
N PRO A 26 -7.37 8.99 1.92
CA PRO A 26 -7.76 7.76 1.27
C PRO A 26 -7.39 6.56 2.14
N PRO A 27 -8.16 5.46 2.09
CA PRO A 27 -7.84 4.25 2.84
C PRO A 27 -6.37 3.87 2.66
N ALA A 28 -5.70 3.39 3.71
CA ALA A 28 -4.25 3.09 3.64
C ALA A 28 -3.91 2.09 2.51
N SER A 29 -4.83 1.19 2.17
CA SER A 29 -4.74 0.26 1.04
C SER A 29 -4.68 0.97 -0.32
N CYS A 30 -5.32 2.13 -0.47
CA CYS A 30 -5.24 2.99 -1.64
C CYS A 30 -3.90 3.71 -1.73
N ALA A 31 -3.40 4.21 -0.59
CA ALA A 31 -2.15 4.96 -0.57
C ALA A 31 -0.98 4.16 -1.14
N GLY A 32 -0.89 2.85 -0.85
CA GLY A 32 0.14 1.98 -1.39
C GLY A 32 0.08 1.80 -2.92
N LYS A 33 -1.08 2.00 -3.54
CA LYS A 33 -1.30 1.76 -4.98
C LYS A 33 -1.21 3.01 -5.83
N PHE A 34 -1.65 4.15 -5.31
CA PHE A 34 -1.91 5.35 -6.11
C PHE A 34 -0.98 6.52 -5.80
N VAL A 35 -0.41 6.60 -4.58
CA VAL A 35 0.54 7.67 -4.22
C VAL A 35 1.76 7.61 -5.11
N GLY A 36 2.19 8.77 -5.60
CA GLY A 36 3.31 8.93 -6.53
C GLY A 36 3.03 9.97 -7.61
N THR A 37 3.93 10.05 -8.57
CA THR A 37 3.80 10.94 -9.72
C THR A 37 3.34 10.15 -10.94
N TRP A 38 2.35 10.69 -11.64
CA TRP A 38 1.76 10.10 -12.84
C TRP A 38 1.88 11.08 -14.00
N THR A 39 2.32 10.61 -15.16
CA THR A 39 2.48 11.41 -16.38
C THR A 39 1.47 10.98 -17.42
N TYR A 40 0.76 11.92 -18.03
CA TYR A 40 -0.21 11.68 -19.10
C TYR A 40 0.00 12.71 -20.22
N PRO A 41 -0.61 12.51 -21.41
CA PRO A 41 -0.57 13.51 -22.47
C PRO A 41 -1.08 14.87 -21.95
N GLY A 42 -0.20 15.87 -21.95
CA GLY A 42 -0.54 17.23 -21.52
C GLY A 42 -0.18 17.58 -20.07
N GLY A 43 0.37 16.67 -19.27
CA GLY A 43 0.80 17.03 -17.92
C GLY A 43 1.28 15.91 -17.00
N THR A 44 1.41 16.27 -15.73
CA THR A 44 1.70 15.33 -14.64
C THR A 44 0.74 15.55 -13.48
N THR A 45 0.52 14.54 -12.66
CA THR A 45 -0.24 14.66 -11.40
C THR A 45 0.55 14.01 -10.29
N ARG A 46 0.81 14.76 -9.22
CA ARG A 46 1.39 14.23 -7.99
C ARG A 46 0.28 13.88 -7.00
N VAL A 47 0.14 12.60 -6.70
CA VAL A 47 -0.85 12.06 -5.76
C VAL A 47 -0.17 11.84 -4.41
N ASN A 48 -0.67 12.50 -3.37
CA ASN A 48 -0.10 12.49 -2.02
C ASN A 48 -0.94 11.62 -1.07
N ARG A 49 -0.31 11.13 0.00
CA ARG A 49 -0.96 10.25 1.00
C ARG A 49 -2.02 10.96 1.84
N ASP A 50 -1.96 12.28 1.93
CA ASP A 50 -2.90 13.14 2.67
C ASP A 50 -4.27 13.30 1.98
N GLY A 51 -4.48 12.66 0.81
CA GLY A 51 -5.71 12.79 0.03
C GLY A 51 -5.69 13.96 -0.94
N THR A 52 -4.55 14.63 -1.12
CA THR A 52 -4.38 15.67 -2.15
C THR A 52 -3.77 15.11 -3.44
N ALA A 53 -4.28 15.57 -4.57
CA ALA A 53 -3.74 15.34 -5.90
C ALA A 53 -3.41 16.70 -6.52
N ASN A 54 -2.21 16.83 -7.07
CA ASN A 54 -1.71 18.09 -7.61
C ASN A 54 -1.42 17.92 -9.10
N PRO A 55 -2.44 18.10 -9.96
CA PRO A 55 -2.25 18.15 -11.40
C PRO A 55 -1.41 19.38 -11.80
N LYS A 56 -0.57 19.19 -12.80
CA LYS A 56 0.27 20.20 -13.45
C LYS A 56 0.03 20.09 -14.94
N CYS A 57 -0.95 20.86 -15.41
CA CYS A 57 -1.26 21.06 -16.83
C CYS A 57 -1.84 22.48 -17.03
N PRO A 58 -1.80 23.06 -18.25
CA PRO A 58 -2.22 24.45 -18.50
C PRO A 58 -3.67 24.76 -18.08
N MET A 59 -4.59 23.80 -18.22
CA MET A 59 -6.01 23.97 -17.92
C MET A 59 -6.44 23.27 -16.62
N CYS A 60 -5.48 22.75 -15.85
CA CYS A 60 -5.78 22.00 -14.64
C CYS A 60 -6.00 22.95 -13.46
N VAL A 61 -7.02 22.67 -12.66
CA VAL A 61 -7.12 23.26 -11.31
C VAL A 61 -6.05 22.65 -10.42
N ALA A 62 -5.26 23.53 -9.80
CA ALA A 62 -4.24 23.16 -8.83
C ALA A 62 -4.90 22.62 -7.55
N ALA A 63 -4.29 21.60 -6.95
CA ALA A 63 -4.72 20.96 -5.71
C ALA A 63 -6.20 20.52 -5.71
N GLN A 64 -6.39 19.24 -5.98
CA GLN A 64 -7.68 18.55 -5.93
C GLN A 64 -7.63 17.48 -4.85
N THR A 65 -8.77 16.92 -4.51
CA THR A 65 -8.83 15.80 -3.55
C THR A 65 -8.88 14.50 -4.32
N TRP A 66 -8.44 13.41 -3.70
CA TRP A 66 -8.57 12.10 -4.32
C TRP A 66 -8.92 11.03 -3.30
N THR A 67 -9.61 10.01 -3.79
CA THR A 67 -9.94 8.79 -3.05
C THR A 67 -9.78 7.57 -3.94
N CYS A 68 -9.93 6.38 -3.38
CA CYS A 68 -9.96 5.16 -4.15
C CYS A 68 -10.91 4.11 -3.55
N SER A 69 -11.36 3.21 -4.42
CA SER A 69 -12.01 1.95 -4.04
C SER A 69 -11.41 0.82 -4.87
N GLY A 70 -10.70 -0.10 -4.21
CA GLY A 70 -10.02 -1.20 -4.88
C GLY A 70 -8.90 -0.71 -5.82
N ASN A 71 -9.16 -0.79 -7.13
CA ASN A 71 -8.28 -0.31 -8.21
C ASN A 71 -8.84 0.92 -8.92
N ILE A 72 -9.92 1.51 -8.41
CA ILE A 72 -10.53 2.71 -8.97
C ILE A 72 -10.01 3.93 -8.20
N TYR A 73 -9.34 4.83 -8.91
CA TYR A 73 -8.91 6.15 -8.47
C TYR A 73 -9.97 7.18 -8.85
N VAL A 74 -10.32 8.06 -7.92
CA VAL A 74 -11.23 9.19 -8.17
C VAL A 74 -10.53 10.46 -7.72
N ILE A 75 -10.39 11.42 -8.64
CA ILE A 75 -9.97 12.78 -8.32
C ILE A 75 -11.19 13.69 -8.37
N THR A 76 -11.34 14.55 -7.37
CA THR A 76 -12.48 15.45 -7.19
C THR A 76 -11.98 16.89 -7.16
N GLY A 77 -12.47 17.68 -8.11
CA GLY A 77 -12.28 19.12 -8.20
C GLY A 77 -13.56 19.78 -8.74
N PRO A 78 -13.48 20.80 -9.61
CA PRO A 78 -14.66 21.32 -10.31
C PRO A 78 -15.32 20.27 -11.22
N THR A 79 -14.54 19.29 -11.68
CA THR A 79 -15.01 18.12 -12.42
C THR A 79 -14.36 16.89 -11.80
N SER A 80 -15.16 15.86 -11.54
CA SER A 80 -14.66 14.58 -11.03
C SER A 80 -14.18 13.71 -12.18
N TYR A 81 -13.05 13.03 -11.99
CA TYR A 81 -12.50 12.11 -12.97
C TYR A 81 -12.16 10.78 -12.31
N THR A 82 -12.38 9.70 -13.04
CA THR A 82 -12.18 8.33 -12.57
C THR A 82 -11.20 7.61 -13.48
N ALA A 83 -10.28 6.86 -12.88
CA ALA A 83 -9.34 6.02 -13.59
C ALA A 83 -9.14 4.67 -12.90
N THR A 84 -8.86 3.63 -13.68
CA THR A 84 -8.59 2.28 -13.18
C THR A 84 -7.11 1.99 -13.26
N LEU A 85 -6.54 1.49 -12.15
CA LEU A 85 -5.16 1.01 -12.09
C LEU A 85 -5.03 -0.32 -12.84
N SER A 86 -4.08 -0.39 -13.75
CA SER A 86 -3.69 -1.64 -14.40
C SER A 86 -3.11 -2.65 -13.41
N GLY A 87 -3.21 -3.94 -13.72
CA GLY A 87 -2.73 -5.02 -12.84
C GLY A 87 -1.23 -4.96 -12.54
N ASP A 88 -0.43 -4.36 -13.41
CA ASP A 88 1.01 -4.15 -13.21
C ASP A 88 1.33 -2.93 -12.29
N GLY A 89 0.31 -2.14 -11.91
CA GLY A 89 0.48 -0.95 -11.08
C GLY A 89 1.18 0.23 -11.77
N ARG A 90 1.35 0.18 -13.10
CA ARG A 90 2.13 1.17 -13.87
C ARG A 90 1.28 2.17 -14.64
N ARG A 91 -0.01 1.88 -14.86
CA ARG A 91 -0.90 2.73 -15.67
C ARG A 91 -2.23 3.01 -14.96
N LEU A 92 -2.70 4.25 -15.07
CA LEU A 92 -4.07 4.63 -14.78
C LEU A 92 -4.79 4.85 -16.09
N VAL A 93 -5.87 4.10 -16.33
CA VAL A 93 -6.70 4.22 -17.53
C VAL A 93 -7.97 4.98 -17.16
N GLY A 94 -8.09 6.19 -17.70
CA GLY A 94 -9.25 7.05 -17.52
C GLY A 94 -10.52 6.56 -18.19
N SER A 95 -11.67 6.97 -17.65
CA SER A 95 -12.96 6.81 -18.32
C SER A 95 -13.04 7.51 -19.68
N THR A 96 -12.23 8.56 -19.90
CA THR A 96 -12.15 9.32 -21.16
C THR A 96 -11.07 8.81 -22.12
N GLY A 97 -10.42 7.69 -21.81
CA GLY A 97 -9.34 7.11 -22.63
C GLY A 97 -7.95 7.70 -22.39
N ILE A 98 -7.80 8.68 -21.49
CA ILE A 98 -6.50 9.21 -21.10
C ILE A 98 -5.75 8.16 -20.26
N VAL A 99 -4.52 7.84 -20.65
CA VAL A 99 -3.66 6.92 -19.91
C VAL A 99 -2.55 7.70 -19.22
N ALA A 100 -2.46 7.57 -17.90
CA ALA A 100 -1.33 8.09 -17.13
C ALA A 100 -0.37 6.97 -16.77
N THR A 101 0.93 7.20 -16.92
CA THR A 101 2.01 6.25 -16.60
C THR A 101 2.71 6.69 -15.32
N ARG A 102 2.98 5.75 -14.42
CA ARG A 102 3.69 6.01 -13.17
C ARG A 102 5.15 6.35 -13.43
N VAL A 103 5.61 7.45 -12.83
CA VAL A 103 7.03 7.83 -12.85
C VAL A 103 7.81 6.95 -11.87
N GLY A 104 8.96 6.42 -12.30
CA GLY A 104 9.85 5.62 -11.45
C GLY A 104 9.52 4.13 -11.34
N GLY A 105 8.58 3.60 -12.14
CA GLY A 105 8.18 2.19 -12.11
C GLY A 105 6.93 1.92 -11.28
N ALA A 106 6.56 0.65 -11.09
CA ALA A 106 5.37 0.28 -10.31
C ALA A 106 5.51 0.71 -8.84
N ALA A 107 4.37 0.95 -8.16
CA ALA A 107 4.40 1.24 -6.73
C ALA A 107 5.05 0.07 -5.97
N PRO A 108 5.88 0.34 -4.93
CA PRO A 108 6.37 -0.72 -4.08
C PRO A 108 5.18 -1.42 -3.43
N THR A 109 5.04 -2.72 -3.67
CA THR A 109 4.04 -3.53 -2.97
C THR A 109 4.33 -3.44 -1.48
N ALA A 110 3.39 -2.94 -0.69
CA ALA A 110 3.55 -2.91 0.76
C ALA A 110 3.80 -4.35 1.23
N ARG A 111 4.97 -4.59 1.81
CA ARG A 111 5.33 -5.88 2.39
C ARG A 111 4.25 -6.21 3.43
N ALA A 112 3.62 -7.38 3.31
CA ALA A 112 2.62 -7.81 4.29
C ALA A 112 3.21 -7.71 5.71
N PRO A 113 2.45 -7.27 6.73
CA PRO A 113 2.89 -7.40 8.10
C PRO A 113 3.19 -8.87 8.33
N ALA A 114 4.40 -9.17 8.83
CA ALA A 114 4.75 -10.51 9.27
C ALA A 114 3.84 -10.86 10.46
N GLY A 115 2.68 -11.44 10.17
CA GLY A 115 1.86 -12.11 11.16
C GLY A 115 2.61 -13.35 11.63
N GLY A 116 2.98 -13.38 12.91
CA GLY A 116 3.53 -14.58 13.52
C GLY A 116 4.54 -14.36 14.63
N ARG A 117 4.11 -13.79 15.76
CA ARG A 117 4.46 -14.37 17.06
C ARG A 117 3.38 -14.03 18.08
N GLU A 118 2.41 -14.93 18.20
CA GLU A 118 1.67 -15.10 19.44
C GLU A 118 2.70 -15.14 20.58
N THR A 119 2.58 -14.19 21.47
CA THR A 119 3.31 -14.17 22.73
C THR A 119 2.30 -14.56 23.79
N PRO A 120 2.31 -15.79 24.34
CA PRO A 120 1.70 -16.04 25.63
C PRO A 120 2.54 -15.32 26.68
N GLY A 121 1.90 -14.42 27.43
CA GLY A 121 2.57 -13.58 28.43
C GLY A 121 3.02 -14.33 29.69
N THR A 122 3.93 -13.64 30.39
CA THR A 122 4.17 -13.66 31.85
C THR A 122 4.84 -14.94 32.40
N THR A 123 6.08 -14.91 32.90
CA THR A 123 6.56 -14.14 34.06
C THR A 123 8.09 -14.07 34.08
N ALA A 124 8.63 -12.98 34.63
CA ALA A 124 10.04 -12.74 34.87
C ALA A 124 10.74 -13.81 35.74
N ALA A 125 11.97 -14.16 35.38
CA ALA A 125 13.02 -14.48 36.34
C ALA A 125 14.40 -14.25 35.69
N ALA A 126 15.15 -13.32 36.28
CA ALA A 126 16.57 -13.13 36.02
C ALA A 126 17.35 -14.43 36.24
N ARG A 127 18.33 -14.70 35.36
CA ARG A 127 19.64 -15.27 35.70
C ARG A 127 20.56 -15.32 34.48
N THR A 128 21.59 -14.48 34.52
CA THR A 128 22.84 -14.63 33.77
C THR A 128 23.50 -15.97 34.12
N PRO A 129 24.11 -16.66 33.14
CA PRO A 129 25.50 -17.09 33.36
C PRO A 129 26.42 -16.86 32.15
N LYS A 130 27.49 -16.13 32.47
CA LYS A 130 28.90 -16.25 32.05
C LYS A 130 29.31 -17.39 31.09
N SER A 131 29.95 -16.96 29.99
CA SER A 131 31.17 -17.49 29.35
C SER A 131 31.20 -18.93 28.84
N GLY A 132 31.45 -19.07 27.54
CA GLY A 132 31.94 -20.33 26.95
C GLY A 132 32.31 -20.23 25.47
N ALA A 133 33.57 -19.86 25.23
CA ALA A 133 34.46 -20.38 24.19
C ALA A 133 34.08 -20.23 22.69
N GLN A 134 34.82 -19.33 22.06
CA GLN A 134 35.13 -19.22 20.63
C GLN A 134 36.08 -20.34 20.18
N PRO A 135 35.86 -21.00 19.02
CA PRO A 135 36.92 -21.65 18.27
C PRO A 135 37.38 -20.77 17.10
N ALA A 136 38.70 -20.76 16.89
CA ALA A 136 39.40 -20.07 15.82
C ALA A 136 39.22 -20.72 14.43
N ALA A 137 39.37 -19.91 13.38
CA ALA A 137 39.60 -20.29 11.98
C ALA A 137 40.97 -21.02 11.83
N PRO A 138 41.34 -21.68 10.70
CA PRO A 138 41.57 -21.02 9.39
C PRO A 138 41.36 -21.92 8.13
N GLY A 139 41.47 -21.35 6.92
CA GLY A 139 41.53 -22.16 5.69
C GLY A 139 41.48 -21.40 4.36
N ASP A 140 42.57 -20.72 4.02
CA ASP A 140 42.97 -20.31 2.67
C ASP A 140 42.84 -21.43 1.61
N ARG A 141 42.30 -21.13 0.42
CA ARG A 141 42.98 -21.46 -0.86
C ARG A 141 42.38 -20.72 -2.06
N ALA A 142 43.26 -19.99 -2.73
CA ALA A 142 43.09 -19.33 -4.02
C ALA A 142 43.00 -20.31 -5.22
N GLN A 143 42.39 -19.85 -6.31
CA GLN A 143 42.70 -20.15 -7.73
C GLN A 143 41.91 -19.13 -8.57
N SER A 144 42.50 -18.06 -9.14
CA SER A 144 43.42 -17.99 -10.28
C SER A 144 42.89 -18.74 -11.51
N GLY A 145 42.46 -17.98 -12.53
CA GLY A 145 42.04 -18.51 -13.82
C GLY A 145 41.71 -17.41 -14.82
N ALA A 146 42.73 -16.68 -15.25
CA ALA A 146 42.72 -15.94 -16.52
C ALA A 146 43.12 -16.91 -17.64
N LEU A 147 42.41 -16.92 -18.77
CA LEU A 147 42.96 -17.30 -20.07
C LEU A 147 42.14 -16.62 -21.18
N ALA A 148 42.86 -15.84 -21.97
CA ALA A 148 42.44 -15.22 -23.21
C ALA A 148 42.63 -16.18 -24.39
N SER A 149 41.76 -16.05 -25.40
CA SER A 149 41.86 -16.37 -26.84
C SER A 149 40.45 -16.03 -27.39
N ASP A 150 40.23 -15.20 -28.41
CA ASP A 150 40.86 -15.10 -29.73
C ASP A 150 40.83 -13.64 -30.22
#